data_AF-A0A1K1LDJ1-F1
#
_entry.id   AF-A0A1K1LDJ1-F1
#
_cell.length_a   1.000
_cell.length_b   1.000
_cell.length_c   1.000
_cell.angle_alpha   90.00
_cell.angle_beta   90.00
_cell.angle_gamma   90.00
#
_symmetry.space_group_name_H-M   'P 1'
#
loop_
_entity.id
_entity.type
_entity.pdbx_description
1 polymer ?
#
loop_
_entity_poly.entity_id
_entity_poly.type
_entity_poly.pdbx_seq_one_letter_code
_entity_poly.pdbx_strand_id
1 'polypeptide(L)' 'MAFSTMHANFLINEGKGSASAAFELIEMARQGVLEQTGIMLETEVRIVP' A
#
# COMPACT_ATOMS: atom_id res chain seq x y z
N MET A 1 -1.70 7.89 6.73
CA MET A 1 -2.06 6.74 5.86
C MET A 1 -1.69 5.50 6.63
N ALA A 2 -2.50 4.46 6.57
CA ALA A 2 -2.25 3.18 7.26
C ALA A 2 -2.85 2.01 6.47
N PHE A 3 -2.37 0.80 6.70
CA PHE A 3 -3.10 -0.40 6.30
C PHE A 3 -4.34 -0.57 7.18
N SER A 4 -5.46 -0.98 6.58
CA SER A 4 -6.67 -1.30 7.36
C SER A 4 -6.42 -2.49 8.27
N THR A 5 -6.81 -2.36 9.54
CA THR A 5 -6.80 -3.46 10.52
C THR A 5 -7.87 -4.52 10.23
N MET A 6 -8.85 -4.21 9.37
CA MET A 6 -9.92 -5.12 8.96
C MET A 6 -9.54 -5.91 7.69
N HIS A 7 -8.83 -5.29 6.74
CA HIS A 7 -8.42 -5.92 5.49
C HIS A 7 -7.13 -5.29 4.94
N ALA A 8 -6.00 -6.00 5.02
CA ALA A 8 -4.66 -5.45 4.77
C ALA A 8 -4.46 -4.76 3.41
N ASN A 9 -5.11 -5.23 2.32
CA ASN A 9 -4.97 -4.60 1.00
C ASN A 9 -5.62 -3.20 0.87
N PHE A 10 -6.33 -2.72 1.90
CA PHE A 10 -6.89 -1.37 1.89
C PHE A 10 -5.95 -0.40 2.60
N LEU A 11 -5.59 0.66 1.89
CA LEU A 11 -4.96 1.83 2.49
C LEU A 11 -6.03 2.82 2.95
N ILE A 12 -6.00 3.16 4.24
CA ILE A 12 -6.96 4.06 4.87
C ILE A 12 -6.29 5.42 5.10
N ASN A 13 -7.02 6.48 4.72
CA ASN A 13 -6.68 7.83 5.10
C ASN A 13 -7.35 8.18 6.44
N GLU A 14 -6.56 8.31 7.50
CA GLU A 14 -7.02 8.65 8.85
C GLU A 14 -7.23 10.17 9.06
N GLY A 15 -7.41 10.93 7.97
CA GLY A 15 -7.77 12.36 7.97
C GLY A 15 -6.69 13.32 7.50
N LYS A 16 -5.42 12.89 7.43
CA LYS A 16 -4.28 13.72 6.98
C LYS A 16 -3.32 12.99 6.02
N GLY A 17 -3.77 11.91 5.40
CA GLY A 17 -2.98 11.15 4.43
C GLY A 17 -2.67 11.96 3.18
N SER A 18 -1.45 11.78 2.67
CA SER A 18 -1.00 12.31 1.38
C SER A 18 -0.81 11.18 0.37
N ALA A 19 -0.75 11.52 -0.92
CA ALA A 19 -0.39 10.58 -1.97
C ALA A 19 1.02 9.98 -1.73
N SER A 20 2.00 10.81 -1.32
CA SER A 20 3.35 10.33 -1.00
C SER A 20 3.34 9.25 0.10
N ALA A 21 2.59 9.47 1.18
CA ALA A 21 2.45 8.49 2.25
C ALA A 21 1.74 7.21 1.78
N ALA A 22 0.84 7.29 0.80
CA ALA A 22 0.23 6.09 0.20
C ALA A 22 1.28 5.30 -0.61
N PHE A 23 2.10 5.97 -1.43
CA PHE A 23 3.16 5.32 -2.19
C PHE A 23 4.22 4.67 -1.30
N GLU A 24 4.61 5.31 -0.20
CA GLU A 24 5.54 4.71 0.78
C GLU A 24 5.01 3.39 1.34
N LEU A 25 3.71 3.31 1.67
CA LEU A 25 3.09 2.08 2.15
C LEU A 25 2.95 1.02 1.04
N ILE A 26 2.62 1.43 -0.19
CA ILE A 26 2.57 0.50 -1.34
C ILE A 26 3.93 -0.19 -1.52
N GLU A 27 5.01 0.59 -1.58
CA GLU A 27 6.35 0.03 -1.79
C GLU A 27 6.80 -0.84 -0.60
N MET A 28 6.46 -0.45 0.64
CA MET A 28 6.71 -1.28 1.81
C MET A 28 6.00 -2.65 1.72
N ALA A 29 4.73 -2.68 1.30
CA ALA A 29 4.00 -3.92 1.13
C ALA A 29 4.56 -4.77 -0.02
N ARG A 30 4.87 -4.15 -1.17
CA ARG A 30 5.44 -4.85 -2.33
C ARG A 30 6.76 -5.54 -1.96
N GLN A 31 7.66 -4.80 -1.31
CA GLN A 31 8.95 -5.33 -0.91
C GLN A 31 8.81 -6.44 0.14
N GLY A 32 8.02 -6.19 1.18
CA GLY A 32 7.82 -7.18 2.25
C GLY A 32 7.20 -8.49 1.76
N VAL A 33 6.20 -8.43 0.87
CA VAL A 33 5.58 -9.64 0.30
C VAL A 33 6.54 -10.34 -0.67
N LEU A 34 7.23 -9.59 -1.53
CA LEU A 34 8.23 -10.18 -2.43
C LEU A 34 9.31 -10.95 -1.66
N GLU A 35 9.86 -10.36 -0.60
CA GLU A 35 10.90 -11.00 0.22
C GLU A 35 10.40 -12.25 0.94
N GLN A 36 9.17 -12.23 1.46
CA GLN A 36 8.63 -13.31 2.28
C GLN A 36 8.05 -14.46 1.44
N THR A 37 7.52 -14.16 0.27
CA THR A 37 6.73 -15.13 -0.51
C THR A 37 7.23 -15.31 -1.94
N GLY A 38 8.14 -14.48 -2.42
CA GLY A 38 8.57 -14.47 -3.82
C GLY A 38 7.52 -13.93 -4.79
N ILE A 39 6.42 -13.33 -4.29
CA ILE A 39 5.33 -12.83 -5.13
C ILE A 39 5.46 -11.30 -5.24
N MET A 40 5.54 -10.82 -6.48
CA MET A 40 5.49 -9.38 -6.76
C MET A 40 4.03 -8.92 -6.77
N LEU A 41 3.69 -7.99 -5.87
CA LEU A 41 2.36 -7.37 -5.90
C LEU A 41 2.25 -6.33 -7.00
N GLU A 42 1.05 -6.20 -7.57
CA GLU A 42 0.68 -5.16 -8.53
C GLU A 42 -0.46 -4.32 -7.97
N THR A 43 -0.46 -3.03 -8.26
CA THR A 43 -1.53 -2.12 -7.84
C THR A 43 -2.78 -2.34 -8.69
N GLU A 44 -3.91 -2.63 -8.05
CA GLU A 44 -5.23 -2.69 -8.73
C GLU A 44 -5.77 -1.29 -9.04
N VAL A 45 -5.49 -0.33 -8.15
CA VAL A 45 -5.93 1.06 -8.30
C VAL A 45 -5.17 1.80 -9.41
N ARG A 46 -5.84 2.76 -10.05
CA ARG A 46 -5.23 3.64 -11.06
C ARG A 46 -4.47 4.78 -10.38
N ILE A 47 -3.26 5.03 -10.86
CA ILE A 47 -2.43 6.16 -10.47
C ILE A 47 -2.56 7.26 -11.53
N VAL A 48 -2.87 8.48 -11.11
CA VAL A 48 -3.01 9.65 -11.98
C VAL A 48 -2.17 10.82 -11.44
N PRO A 49 -1.72 11.75 -12.31
CA PRO A 49 -1.04 12.99 -11.89
C PRO A 49 -1.92 13.91 -11.05
#